data_AF-A0A957UAK9-F1
#
_entry.id   AF-A0A957UAK9-F1
#
_cell.length_a   1.000
_cell.length_b   1.000
_cell.length_c   1.000
_cell.angle_alpha   90.00
_cell.angle_beta   90.00
_cell.angle_gamma   90.00
#
_symmetry.space_group_name_H-M   'P 1'
#
loop_
_entity.id
_entity.type
_entity.pdbx_description
1 polymer ?
#
loop_
_entity_poly.entity_id
_entity_poly.type
_entity_poly.pdbx_seq_one_letter_code
_entity_poly.pdbx_strand_id
1 'polypeptide(L)'
;ASDIKDVGKAIQDVYKSVADGTYEPGAVLQYGLASGGVDLVTEAQVQVLPEAIVAKVDELRQQIIDGTLTVEMYDGSDVWQ
;
A
#
# COMPACT_ATOMS: atom_id res chain seq x y z
N ALA A 1 1.93 7.42 -14.54
CA ALA A 1 1.98 6.62 -13.31
C ALA A 1 0.66 6.75 -12.58
N SER A 2 0.29 5.71 -11.85
CA SER A 2 -0.94 5.64 -11.08
C SER A 2 -0.60 5.13 -9.69
N ASP A 3 -1.14 5.81 -8.68
CA ASP A 3 -1.26 5.24 -7.33
C ASP A 3 -2.40 4.21 -7.37
N ILE A 4 -2.06 2.94 -7.22
CA ILE A 4 -3.00 1.84 -7.20
C ILE A 4 -3.31 1.53 -5.75
N LYS A 5 -4.60 1.58 -5.41
CA LYS A 5 -5.14 1.08 -4.15
C LYS A 5 -5.96 -0.18 -4.43
N ASP A 6 -5.45 -1.33 -4.00
CA ASP A 6 -6.06 -2.63 -4.28
C ASP A 6 -7.18 -2.97 -3.28
N VAL A 7 -8.32 -2.28 -3.44
CA VAL A 7 -9.55 -2.58 -2.69
C VAL A 7 -10.07 -3.99 -3.02
N GLY A 8 -9.80 -4.49 -4.23
CA GLY A 8 -10.20 -5.83 -4.65
C GLY A 8 -9.55 -6.91 -3.80
N LYS A 9 -8.25 -6.81 -3.56
CA LYS A 9 -7.50 -7.67 -2.64
C LYS A 9 -8.07 -7.61 -1.23
N ALA A 10 -8.32 -6.42 -0.69
CA ALA A 10 -8.90 -6.28 0.65
C ALA A 10 -10.25 -7.00 0.79
N ILE A 11 -11.11 -6.91 -0.23
CA ILE A 11 -12.38 -7.65 -0.27
C ILE A 11 -12.14 -9.16 -0.32
N GLN A 12 -11.24 -9.63 -1.20
CA GLN A 12 -10.92 -11.05 -1.36
C GLN A 12 -10.35 -11.66 -0.08
N ASP A 13 -9.44 -10.95 0.60
CA ASP A 13 -8.82 -11.40 1.85
C ASP A 13 -9.86 -11.54 2.97
N VAL A 14 -10.82 -10.60 3.07
CA VAL A 14 -11.94 -10.72 4.03
C VAL A 14 -12.83 -11.92 3.70
N TYR A 15 -13.26 -12.08 2.45
CA TYR A 15 -14.08 -13.26 2.07
C TYR A 15 -13.33 -14.58 2.30
N LYS A 16 -12.02 -14.61 2.04
CA LYS A 16 -11.16 -15.76 2.32
C LYS A 16 -11.14 -16.08 3.82
N SER A 17 -11.01 -15.08 4.68
CA SER A 17 -11.04 -15.30 6.14
C SER A 17 -12.37 -15.90 6.62
N VAL A 18 -13.50 -15.50 5.99
CA VAL A 18 -14.82 -16.10 6.28
C VAL A 18 -14.87 -17.55 5.83
N ALA A 19 -14.42 -17.83 4.61
CA ALA A 19 -14.40 -19.19 4.06
C ALA A 19 -13.48 -20.14 4.86
N ASP A 20 -12.35 -19.62 5.33
CA ASP A 20 -11.36 -20.35 6.13
C ASP A 20 -11.74 -20.44 7.63
N GLY A 21 -12.83 -19.79 8.05
CA GLY A 21 -13.29 -19.79 9.45
C GLY A 21 -12.42 -18.96 10.40
N THR A 22 -11.60 -18.05 9.87
CA THR A 22 -10.64 -17.20 10.61
C THR A 22 -11.06 -15.73 10.69
N TYR A 23 -12.29 -15.40 10.25
CA TYR A 23 -12.80 -14.03 10.29
C TYR A 23 -12.93 -13.50 11.72
N GLU A 24 -12.35 -12.33 11.98
CA GLU A 24 -12.43 -11.63 13.26
C GLU A 24 -13.29 -10.36 13.15
N PRO A 25 -14.52 -10.35 13.71
CA PRO A 25 -15.37 -9.17 13.68
C PRO A 25 -14.74 -7.99 14.43
N GLY A 26 -14.75 -6.80 13.82
CA GLY A 26 -14.22 -5.58 14.43
C GLY A 26 -12.71 -5.41 14.31
N ALA A 27 -11.99 -6.37 13.71
CA ALA A 27 -10.57 -6.21 13.42
C ALA A 27 -10.33 -5.06 12.43
N VAL A 28 -9.30 -4.26 12.69
CA VAL A 28 -8.81 -3.24 11.75
C VAL A 28 -7.72 -3.84 10.89
N LEU A 29 -7.96 -3.91 9.58
CA LEU A 29 -7.01 -4.42 8.60
C LEU A 29 -6.29 -3.26 7.92
N GLN A 30 -4.96 -3.26 7.97
CA GLN A 30 -4.13 -2.23 7.34
C GLN A 30 -3.43 -2.78 6.08
N TYR A 31 -3.61 -2.04 4.99
CA TYR A 31 -3.09 -2.38 3.67
C TYR A 31 -2.21 -1.24 3.17
N GLY A 32 -0.91 -1.48 3.10
CA GLY A 32 0.11 -0.48 2.77
C GLY A 32 1.12 -1.00 1.75
N LEU A 33 2.21 -0.26 1.56
CA LEU A 33 3.28 -0.65 0.62
C LEU A 33 3.86 -2.03 0.92
N ALA A 34 4.06 -2.36 2.20
CA ALA A 34 4.63 -3.65 2.62
C ALA A 34 3.71 -4.85 2.32
N SER A 35 2.38 -4.67 2.37
CA SER A 35 1.41 -5.72 2.02
C SER A 35 0.97 -5.69 0.56
N GLY A 36 1.51 -4.75 -0.23
CA GLY A 36 1.11 -4.51 -1.63
C GLY A 36 -0.35 -4.07 -1.78
N GLY A 37 -0.94 -3.50 -0.73
CA GLY A 37 -2.32 -2.99 -0.78
C GLY A 37 -2.42 -1.60 -1.40
N VAL A 38 -1.33 -0.86 -1.41
CA VAL A 38 -1.12 0.34 -2.23
C VAL A 38 0.25 0.24 -2.92
N ASP A 39 0.39 0.79 -4.12
CA ASP A 39 1.68 0.88 -4.82
C ASP A 39 1.65 1.91 -5.96
N LEU A 40 2.83 2.31 -6.44
CA LEU A 40 2.96 3.13 -7.64
C LEU A 40 3.27 2.26 -8.86
N VAL A 41 2.36 2.29 -9.84
CA VAL A 41 2.57 1.66 -11.15
C VAL A 41 3.10 2.71 -12.12
N THR A 42 4.24 2.42 -12.75
CA THR A 42 4.93 3.36 -13.67
C THR A 42 4.93 2.88 -15.13
N GLU A 43 4.47 1.65 -15.35
CA GLU A 43 4.30 1.03 -16.65
C GLU A 43 3.36 1.86 -17.52
N ALA A 44 3.82 2.18 -18.72
CA ALA A 44 3.05 2.92 -19.70
C ALA A 44 3.44 2.49 -21.11
N GLN A 45 2.48 2.57 -22.05
CA GLN A 45 2.78 2.36 -23.47
C GLN A 45 3.77 3.40 -24.01
N VAL A 46 3.73 4.63 -23.46
CA VAL A 46 4.69 5.69 -23.73
C VAL A 46 5.35 6.07 -22.41
N GLN A 47 6.65 5.81 -22.30
CA GLN A 47 7.41 6.13 -21.10
C GLN A 47 7.70 7.62 -21.06
N VAL A 48 7.09 8.32 -20.09
CA VAL A 48 7.27 9.77 -19.89
C VAL A 48 8.10 10.10 -18.64
N LEU A 49 8.35 9.11 -17.78
CA LEU A 49 9.11 9.28 -16.55
C LEU A 49 10.59 8.95 -16.80
N PRO A 50 11.52 9.87 -16.48
CA PRO A 50 12.94 9.57 -16.48
C PRO A 50 13.29 8.45 -15.49
N GLU A 51 14.27 7.63 -15.84
CA GLU A 51 14.74 6.52 -14.99
C GLU A 51 15.19 7.00 -13.60
N ALA A 52 15.86 8.16 -13.53
CA ALA A 52 16.28 8.75 -12.26
C ALA A 52 15.12 9.07 -11.31
N ILE A 53 13.93 9.39 -11.85
CA ILE A 53 12.73 9.61 -11.04
C ILE A 53 12.17 8.27 -10.53
N VAL A 54 12.10 7.26 -11.40
CA VAL A 54 11.65 5.91 -11.02
C VAL A 54 12.55 5.33 -9.92
N ALA A 55 13.87 5.38 -10.11
CA ALA A 55 14.84 4.91 -9.13
C ALA A 55 14.71 5.64 -7.78
N LYS A 56 14.46 6.96 -7.79
CA LYS A 56 14.27 7.71 -6.54
C LYS A 56 12.99 7.32 -5.82
N VAL A 57 11.91 7.06 -6.56
CA VAL A 57 10.66 6.58 -5.97
C VAL A 57 10.84 5.19 -5.37
N ASP A 58 11.53 4.28 -6.05
CA ASP A 58 11.80 2.93 -5.53
C ASP A 58 12.66 2.94 -4.27
N GLU A 59 13.67 3.82 -4.21
CA GLU A 59 14.48 4.04 -3.01
C GLU A 59 13.62 4.49 -1.82
N LEU A 60 12.76 5.49 -2.03
CA LEU A 60 11.87 6.02 -0.98
C LEU A 60 10.81 4.98 -0.57
N ARG A 61 10.26 4.24 -1.53
CA ARG A 61 9.34 3.13 -1.29
C ARG A 61 9.97 2.11 -0.35
N GLN A 62 11.21 1.71 -0.60
CA GLN A 62 11.92 0.77 0.25
C GLN A 62 12.17 1.36 1.65
N GLN A 63 12.53 2.64 1.75
CA GLN A 63 12.69 3.30 3.06
C GLN A 63 11.39 3.35 3.87
N ILE A 64 10.23 3.48 3.22
CA ILE A 64 8.92 3.42 3.90
C ILE A 64 8.62 2.00 4.36
N ILE A 65 8.88 0.99 3.52
CA ILE A 65 8.70 -0.42 3.86
C ILE A 65 9.61 -0.83 5.03
N ASP A 66 10.86 -0.39 5.01
CA ASP A 66 11.86 -0.65 6.05
C ASP A 66 11.62 0.17 7.33
N GLY A 67 10.72 1.15 7.28
CA GLY A 67 10.39 2.04 8.40
C GLY A 67 11.43 3.13 8.67
N THR A 68 12.46 3.28 7.83
CA THR A 68 13.47 4.35 7.96
C THR A 68 12.95 5.72 7.52
N LEU A 69 11.87 5.74 6.71
CA LEU A 69 11.12 6.93 6.34
C LEU A 69 9.65 6.74 6.76
N THR A 70 9.16 7.61 7.65
CA THR A 70 7.76 7.59 8.09
C THR A 70 6.97 8.71 7.43
N VAL A 71 5.77 8.42 6.95
CA VAL A 71 4.84 9.41 6.40
C VAL A 71 3.86 9.82 7.50
N GLU A 72 3.86 11.09 7.88
CA GLU A 72 2.96 11.61 8.91
C GLU A 72 1.53 11.78 8.38
N MET A 73 0.56 11.42 9.22
CA MET A 73 -0.85 11.73 8.98
C MET A 73 -1.08 13.25 9.15
N TYR A 74 -1.95 13.82 8.33
CA TYR A 74 -2.19 15.26 8.24
C TYR A 74 -2.47 15.95 9.59
N ASP A 75 -3.12 15.27 10.53
CA ASP A 75 -3.48 15.79 11.86
C ASP A 75 -2.70 15.13 13.01
N GLY A 76 -1.64 14.36 12.70
CA GLY A 76 -0.87 13.60 13.69
C GLY A 76 -1.69 12.55 14.43
N SER A 77 -2.93 12.26 13.99
CA SER A 77 -3.79 11.29 14.65
C SER A 77 -3.40 9.87 14.25
N ASP A 78 -3.41 8.99 15.26
CA ASP A 78 -3.50 7.56 15.04
C ASP A 78 -4.98 7.18 15.09
N VAL A 79 -5.69 7.35 13.96
CA VAL A 79 -7.15 7.13 13.88
C VAL A 79 -7.59 5.67 14.11
N TRP A 80 -6.63 4.76 14.36
CA TRP A 80 -6.88 3.32 14.46
C TRP A 80 -6.37 2.67 15.76
N GLN A 81 -5.84 3.44 16.72
CA GLN A 81 -5.54 2.98 18.09
C GLN A 81 -6.70 3.17 19.06
#